data_AF-A0A0L0QQ19-F1
#
_entry.id   AF-A0A0L0QQ19-F1
#
_cell.length_a   1.000
_cell.length_b   1.000
_cell.length_c   1.000
_cell.angle_alpha   90.00
_cell.angle_beta   90.00
_cell.angle_gamma   90.00
#
_symmetry.space_group_name_H-M   'P 1'
#
loop_
_entity.id
_entity.type
_entity.pdbx_description
1 polymer ?
#
loop_
_entity_poly.entity_id
_entity_poly.type
_entity_poly.pdbx_seq_one_letter_code
_entity_poly.pdbx_strand_id
1 'polypeptide(L)'
;MNPSSNNYDEKIITKAKNTVESYLVNNYQNINEIEFSDDTNDPMGGLMISGTINNEVGFSASVDPEKFVVKSLGTDEGFPPKKEECEGKVCDY
;
A
#
# COMPACT_ATOMS: atom_id res chain seq x y z
N MET A 1 9.83 -14.30 -25.50
CA MET A 1 9.66 -14.21 -24.04
C MET A 1 9.07 -12.84 -23.76
N ASN A 2 7.86 -12.75 -23.22
CA ASN A 2 7.23 -11.48 -22.87
C ASN A 2 7.74 -11.05 -21.50
N PRO A 3 8.50 -9.94 -21.37
CA PRO A 3 8.63 -9.31 -20.09
C PRO A 3 7.53 -8.25 -20.02
N SER A 4 6.36 -8.61 -19.54
CA SER A 4 5.40 -7.62 -19.03
C SER A 4 5.91 -7.11 -17.66
N SER A 5 7.16 -6.65 -17.62
CA SER A 5 7.70 -5.91 -16.49
C SER A 5 7.30 -4.47 -16.78
N ASN A 6 6.20 -4.03 -16.19
CA ASN A 6 5.91 -2.61 -16.11
C ASN A 6 7.00 -2.02 -15.21
N ASN A 7 8.14 -1.64 -15.81
CA ASN A 7 9.19 -0.88 -15.14
C ASN A 7 8.65 0.52 -14.88
N TYR A 8 7.84 0.67 -13.83
CA TYR A 8 7.58 1.97 -13.26
C TYR A 8 8.90 2.58 -12.80
N ASP A 9 9.12 3.85 -13.10
CA ASP A 9 10.29 4.56 -12.60
C ASP A 9 10.38 4.42 -11.07
N GLU A 10 11.58 4.24 -10.54
CA GLU A 10 11.80 4.15 -9.08
C GLU A 10 11.17 5.31 -8.31
N LYS A 11 11.07 6.49 -8.95
CA LYS A 11 10.36 7.66 -8.41
C LYS A 11 8.86 7.43 -8.23
N ILE A 12 8.20 6.77 -9.17
CA ILE A 12 6.76 6.42 -9.08
C ILE A 12 6.56 5.40 -7.96
N ILE A 13 7.42 4.38 -7.92
CA ILE A 13 7.38 3.35 -6.87
C ILE A 13 7.57 3.98 -5.49
N THR A 14 8.58 4.83 -5.33
CA THR A 14 8.87 5.52 -4.06
C THR A 14 7.69 6.38 -3.63
N LYS A 15 7.11 7.14 -4.56
CA LYS A 15 5.96 7.99 -4.27
C LYS A 15 4.74 7.18 -3.85
N ALA A 16 4.49 6.05 -4.51
CA ALA A 16 3.40 5.16 -4.13
C ALA A 16 3.64 4.49 -2.76
N LYS A 17 4.87 4.04 -2.47
CA LYS A 17 5.23 3.54 -1.12
C LYS A 17 4.93 4.59 -0.05
N ASN A 18 5.35 5.84 -0.27
CA ASN A 18 5.07 6.96 0.66
C ASN A 18 3.57 7.25 0.81
N THR A 19 2.81 7.18 -0.29
CA THR A 19 1.35 7.33 -0.26
C THR A 19 0.70 6.24 0.59
N VAL A 20 1.12 4.98 0.40
CA VAL A 20 0.60 3.84 1.16
C VAL A 20 1.00 3.94 2.62
N GLU A 21 2.24 4.32 2.92
CA GLU A 21 2.70 4.58 4.28
C GLU A 21 1.83 5.63 4.98
N SER A 22 1.64 6.77 4.31
CA SER A 22 0.80 7.87 4.83
C SER A 22 -0.64 7.40 5.02
N TYR A 23 -1.19 6.65 4.07
CA TYR A 23 -2.53 6.07 4.19
C TYR A 23 -2.64 5.18 5.43
N LEU A 24 -1.68 4.27 5.62
CA LEU A 24 -1.66 3.32 6.73
C LEU A 24 -1.55 4.02 8.08
N VAL A 25 -0.54 4.88 8.25
CA VAL A 25 -0.29 5.61 9.49
C VAL A 25 -1.45 6.54 9.85
N ASN A 26 -2.10 7.15 8.86
CA ASN A 26 -3.23 8.03 9.11
C ASN A 26 -4.53 7.26 9.40
N ASN A 27 -4.79 6.14 8.72
CA ASN A 27 -6.08 5.45 8.81
C ASN A 27 -6.13 4.31 9.85
N TYR A 28 -4.98 3.75 10.25
CA TYR A 28 -4.93 2.57 11.12
C TYR A 28 -4.21 2.87 12.43
N GLN A 29 -4.61 2.18 13.48
CA GLN A 29 -3.98 2.28 14.80
C GLN A 29 -2.75 1.37 14.87
N ASN A 30 -1.85 1.63 15.83
CA ASN A 30 -0.74 0.73 16.15
C ASN A 30 0.20 0.39 14.97
N ILE A 31 0.33 1.31 14.01
CA ILE A 31 1.33 1.24 12.95
C ILE A 31 2.64 1.78 13.51
N ASN A 32 3.58 0.90 13.87
CA ASN A 32 4.88 1.29 14.39
C ASN A 32 5.96 1.22 13.31
N GLU A 33 5.94 0.16 12.50
CA GLU A 33 6.92 -0.09 11.44
C GLU A 33 6.23 -0.66 10.21
N ILE A 34 6.65 -0.21 9.03
CA ILE A 34 6.18 -0.71 7.74
C ILE A 34 7.40 -1.09 6.91
N GLU A 35 7.50 -2.37 6.57
CA GLU A 35 8.51 -2.88 5.65
C GLU A 35 7.88 -3.14 4.28
N PHE A 36 8.29 -2.38 3.27
CA PHE A 36 7.80 -2.57 1.90
C PHE A 36 8.60 -3.65 1.18
N SER A 37 7.90 -4.55 0.49
CA SER A 37 8.52 -5.48 -0.44
C SER A 37 8.99 -4.77 -1.72
N ASP A 38 9.95 -5.37 -2.41
CA ASP A 38 10.42 -4.90 -3.73
C ASP A 38 9.53 -5.39 -4.87
N ASP A 39 8.65 -6.36 -4.60
CA ASP A 39 7.66 -6.85 -5.54
C ASP A 39 6.55 -5.81 -5.76
N THR A 40 6.65 -5.10 -6.89
CA THR A 40 5.72 -4.01 -7.24
C THR A 40 4.88 -4.30 -8.49
N ASN A 41 4.86 -5.56 -8.94
CA ASN A 41 4.17 -5.97 -10.17
C ASN A 41 2.70 -6.27 -9.92
N ASP A 42 1.81 -5.45 -10.48
CA ASP A 42 0.39 -5.78 -10.62
C ASP A 42 0.13 -6.39 -12.01
N PRO A 43 -0.36 -7.65 -12.09
CA PRO A 43 -0.64 -8.30 -13.37
C PRO A 43 -1.76 -7.63 -14.20
N MET A 44 -2.54 -6.72 -13.61
CA MET A 44 -3.56 -5.91 -14.31
C MET A 44 -3.04 -4.55 -14.80
N GLY A 45 -1.74 -4.28 -14.68
CA GLY A 45 -1.12 -3.04 -15.17
C GLY A 45 -1.25 -1.84 -14.23
N GLY A 46 -1.45 -2.10 -12.94
CA GLY A 46 -1.36 -1.13 -11.85
C GLY A 46 -0.02 -1.18 -11.11
N LEU A 47 0.04 -0.49 -9.97
CA LEU A 47 1.17 -0.58 -9.06
C LEU A 47 0.71 -1.21 -7.74
N MET A 48 1.13 -2.45 -7.49
CA MET A 48 0.78 -3.17 -6.28
C MET A 48 1.92 -3.00 -5.28
N ILE A 49 1.67 -2.31 -4.17
CA ILE A 49 2.62 -2.13 -3.09
C ILE A 49 2.30 -3.14 -1.99
N SER A 50 3.13 -4.15 -1.83
CA SER A 50 3.05 -5.11 -0.72
C SER A 50 4.07 -4.80 0.36
N GLY A 51 3.79 -5.27 1.57
CA GLY A 51 4.68 -5.12 2.69
C GLY A 51 4.15 -5.81 3.94
N THR A 52 4.86 -5.60 5.05
CA THR A 52 4.52 -6.14 6.36
C THR A 52 4.45 -4.98 7.36
N ILE A 53 3.46 -5.03 8.24
CA ILE A 53 3.34 -4.10 9.37
C ILE A 53 3.84 -4.79 10.63
N ASN A 54 4.66 -4.07 11.39
CA ASN A 54 5.27 -4.53 12.64
C ASN A 54 5.98 -5.90 12.51
N ASN A 55 6.44 -6.26 11.31
CA ASN A 55 7.01 -7.57 10.97
C ASN A 55 6.15 -8.79 11.33
N GLU A 56 4.84 -8.58 11.50
CA GLU A 56 3.90 -9.62 11.90
C GLU A 56 2.80 -9.85 10.85
N VAL A 57 2.26 -8.79 10.25
CA VAL A 57 1.07 -8.89 9.41
C VAL A 57 1.32 -8.34 8.01
N GLY A 58 1.04 -9.15 6.99
CA GLY A 58 1.16 -8.76 5.59
C GLY A 58 0.03 -7.84 5.13
N PHE A 59 0.35 -6.98 4.18
CA PHE A 59 -0.61 -6.20 3.43
C PHE A 59 -0.24 -6.07 1.96
N SER A 60 -1.26 -5.74 1.16
CA SER A 60 -1.09 -5.39 -0.23
C SER A 60 -2.01 -4.23 -0.61
N ALA A 61 -1.46 -3.18 -1.18
CA ALA A 61 -2.18 -1.98 -1.59
C ALA A 61 -2.08 -1.81 -3.10
N SER A 62 -3.21 -1.72 -3.79
CA SER A 62 -3.23 -1.34 -5.20
C SER A 62 -3.27 0.18 -5.29
N VAL A 63 -2.25 0.77 -5.91
CA VAL A 63 -2.07 2.21 -6.09
C VAL A 63 -2.22 2.57 -7.56
N ASP A 64 -2.96 3.63 -7.81
CA ASP A 64 -3.06 4.25 -9.13
C ASP A 64 -1.77 5.03 -9.42
N PRO A 65 -0.93 4.61 -10.38
CA PRO A 65 0.36 5.27 -10.63
C PRO A 65 0.22 6.67 -11.25
N GLU A 66 -0.95 7.03 -11.79
CA GLU A 66 -1.20 8.37 -12.33
C GLU A 66 -1.69 9.32 -11.24
N LYS A 67 -2.61 8.85 -10.38
CA LYS A 67 -3.24 9.67 -9.33
C LYS A 67 -2.57 9.57 -7.98
N PHE A 68 -1.72 8.57 -7.76
CA PHE A 68 -1.12 8.23 -6.47
C PHE A 68 -2.17 8.09 -5.36
N VAL A 69 -3.23 7.33 -5.65
CA VAL A 69 -4.32 7.05 -4.71
C VAL A 69 -4.42 5.54 -4.52
N VAL A 70 -4.50 5.12 -3.26
CA VAL A 70 -4.80 3.73 -2.86
C VAL A 70 -6.22 3.40 -3.30
N LYS A 71 -6.36 2.48 -4.26
CA LYS A 71 -7.64 2.00 -4.79
C LYS A 71 -8.21 0.89 -3.92
N SER A 72 -7.34 0.03 -3.42
CA SER A 72 -7.70 -1.14 -2.63
C SER A 72 -6.58 -1.47 -1.65
N LEU A 73 -6.94 -2.00 -0.49
CA LEU A 73 -6.02 -2.55 0.49
C LEU A 73 -6.50 -3.96 0.85
N GLY A 74 -5.68 -4.96 0.58
CA GLY A 74 -5.76 -6.29 1.14
C GLY A 74 -4.92 -6.36 2.41
N THR A 75 -5.48 -6.94 3.46
CA THR A 75 -4.87 -7.05 4.79
C THR A 75 -5.01 -8.49 5.28
N ASP A 76 -3.96 -9.01 5.90
CA ASP A 76 -3.99 -10.35 6.49
C ASP A 76 -4.73 -10.37 7.85
N GLU A 77 -4.98 -11.58 8.37
CA GLU A 77 -5.60 -11.76 9.67
C GLU A 77 -4.72 -11.17 10.79
N GLY A 78 -5.34 -10.40 11.70
CA GLY A 78 -4.62 -9.68 12.76
C GLY A 78 -4.15 -8.28 12.37
N PHE A 79 -4.52 -7.79 11.18
CA PHE A 79 -4.19 -6.43 10.76
C PHE A 79 -4.74 -5.39 11.74
N PRO A 80 -3.99 -4.30 11.99
CA PRO A 80 -4.41 -3.32 12.98
C PRO A 80 -5.77 -2.71 12.63
N PRO A 81 -6.62 -2.43 13.64
CA PRO A 81 -7.93 -1.85 13.39
C PRO A 81 -7.78 -0.44 12.82
N LYS A 82 -8.77 -0.04 12.00
CA LYS A 82 -8.90 1.36 11.58
C LYS A 82 -9.10 2.24 12.81
N LYS A 83 -8.59 3.47 12.76
CA LYS A 83 -8.92 4.48 13.75
C LYS A 83 -10.43 4.72 13.72
N GLU A 84 -11.06 4.87 14.89
CA GLU A 84 -12.49 5.20 15.00
C GLU A 84 -12.85 6.47 14.20
N GLU A 85 -11.93 7.43 14.09
CA GLU A 85 -12.09 8.65 13.28
C GLU A 85 -12.25 8.38 11.77
N CYS A 86 -11.83 7.19 11.32
CA CYS A 86 -11.89 6.72 9.93
C CYS A 86 -12.87 5.53 9.77
N GLU A 87 -13.63 5.17 10.81
CA GLU A 87 -14.69 4.19 10.70
C GLU A 87 -15.85 4.76 9.86
N GLY A 88 -15.88 4.38 8.59
CA GLY A 88 -16.92 4.75 7.64
C GLY A 88 -16.52 5.76 6.57
N LYS A 89 -15.31 6.33 6.64
CA LYS A 89 -14.71 7.14 5.56
C LYS A 89 -13.21 6.86 5.47
N VAL A 90 -12.68 6.83 4.25
CA VAL A 90 -11.23 6.96 4.03
C VAL A 90 -10.85 8.33 4.60
N CYS A 91 -10.06 8.37 5.67
CA CYS A 91 -9.49 9.63 6.13
C CYS A 91 -8.55 10.11 5.03
N ASP A 92 -8.83 11.30 4.49
CA ASP A 92 -8.00 11.95 3.47
C ASP A 92 -6.52 11.95 3.93
N TYR A 93 -5.64 11.58 3.01
CA TYR A 93 -4.19 11.40 3.21
C TYR A 93 -3.41 12.07 2.08
#